data_AF-A0A916G1Z6-F1
#
_entry.id   AF-A0A916G1Z6-F1
#
_cell.length_a   1.000
_cell.length_b   1.000
_cell.length_c   1.000
_cell.angle_alpha   90.00
_cell.angle_beta   90.00
_cell.angle_gamma   90.00
#
_symmetry.space_group_name_H-M   'P 1'
#
loop_
_entity.id
_entity.type
_entity.pdbx_description
1 polymer ?
#
loop_
_entity_poly.entity_id
_entity_poly.type
_entity_poly.pdbx_seq_one_letter_code
_entity_poly.pdbx_strand_id
1 'polypeptide(L)'
;ARRFGGALPELCLEKTPRLFRGVYGIGSRDFRPEHILGAYEFAVGQTRRQDGRGAVDGETYFVLGVDHPYAVISKDRPSLLPEKAIAVRFHSIGGWGMITTGKNLGAILGEFSQLLAESPAGGEAAAGAGGSGNGNGNGNGHGMGAEPGNGQPVRALHVMANPKYGSEKKGAPTNYYLVVAPERIRVNCELNHVDVVLCCDPKAFTHTNPLEGLKAGGCLVWESSEAPETAWQRIPARHRQFIREHGIRVFLLPGFDIARQATDRGDLQLRMQGNSFLGAFFRVSSFLQDHQIGEEAFYQTVRQQYRKKFGRFGDAVVESNMKVMEDGFRRVQEIQYGDLEAPDRSAMRNPARLPIEAPAFPPTAGCDLGVGGLQLMVPAPAGQTVRAPVQSLAKFDGEFRRHFGYHQPSGALASVGVMAAGTGATQSKYVARRETPVYIAENCTQCMECIT
;
A
#
# COMPACT_ATOMS: atom_id res chain seq x y z
N ALA A 1 -39.96 12.21 26.89
CA ALA A 1 -41.17 12.69 27.61
C ALA A 1 -41.94 13.75 26.82
N ARG A 2 -41.46 15.01 26.69
CA ARG A 2 -42.23 16.11 26.06
C ARG A 2 -42.53 15.97 24.56
N ARG A 3 -41.70 15.25 23.78
CA ARG A 3 -41.83 15.13 22.31
C ARG A 3 -42.49 13.84 21.82
N PHE A 4 -42.50 12.77 22.62
CA PHE A 4 -42.92 11.43 22.20
C PHE A 4 -43.97 10.78 23.10
N GLY A 5 -44.41 11.44 24.19
CA GLY A 5 -45.43 10.91 25.11
C GLY A 5 -44.98 9.64 25.84
N GLY A 6 -44.53 9.79 27.09
CA GLY A 6 -44.14 8.65 27.92
C GLY A 6 -43.31 9.06 29.13
N ALA A 7 -43.42 8.29 30.22
CA ALA A 7 -42.55 8.40 31.39
C ALA A 7 -41.13 8.00 30.98
N LEU A 8 -40.12 8.79 31.38
CA LEU A 8 -38.73 8.35 31.27
C LEU A 8 -38.53 7.26 32.32
N PRO A 9 -37.95 6.09 31.97
CA PRO A 9 -37.68 5.06 32.95
C PRO A 9 -36.74 5.60 34.04
N GLU A 10 -37.08 5.37 35.30
CA GLU A 10 -36.22 5.71 36.44
C GLU A 10 -34.97 4.83 36.43
N LEU A 11 -33.80 5.49 36.34
CA LEU A 11 -32.48 4.86 36.43
C LEU A 11 -31.94 5.09 37.84
N CYS A 12 -31.79 4.02 38.62
CA CYS A 12 -31.04 4.07 39.87
C CYS A 12 -29.53 4.04 39.59
N LEU A 13 -28.73 4.45 40.58
CA LEU A 13 -27.27 4.47 40.48
C LEU A 13 -26.70 3.11 40.08
N GLU A 14 -27.28 2.00 40.58
CA GLU A 14 -26.84 0.64 40.23
C GLU A 14 -27.15 0.27 38.77
N LYS A 15 -28.13 0.92 38.14
CA LYS A 15 -28.51 0.70 36.73
C LYS A 15 -27.80 1.66 35.78
N THR A 16 -26.99 2.59 36.29
CA THR A 16 -26.26 3.54 35.46
C THR A 16 -25.11 2.81 34.76
N PRO A 17 -25.13 2.70 33.41
CA PRO A 17 -24.05 2.03 32.71
C PRO A 17 -22.77 2.81 32.89
N ARG A 18 -21.67 2.07 33.07
CA ARG A 18 -20.35 2.69 33.08
C ARG A 18 -20.03 3.18 31.68
N LEU A 19 -19.78 4.48 31.55
CA LEU A 19 -19.48 5.10 30.25
C LEU A 19 -17.97 5.08 29.99
N PHE A 20 -17.61 4.58 28.82
CA PHE A 20 -16.24 4.58 28.31
C PHE A 20 -16.10 5.59 27.18
N ARG A 21 -14.92 6.20 27.06
CA ARG A 21 -14.63 7.28 26.12
C ARG A 21 -13.36 6.94 25.34
N GLY A 22 -13.49 6.87 24.02
CA GLY A 22 -12.39 6.56 23.11
C GLY A 22 -12.15 7.68 22.11
N VAL A 23 -10.89 7.93 21.77
CA VAL A 23 -10.50 8.81 20.66
C VAL A 23 -9.84 7.98 19.56
N TYR A 24 -10.28 8.17 18.31
CA TYR A 24 -9.78 7.47 17.13
C TYR A 24 -9.89 8.36 15.88
N GLY A 25 -9.23 7.98 14.78
CA GLY A 25 -9.46 8.59 13.46
C GLY A 25 -8.93 10.01 13.25
N ILE A 26 -8.25 10.62 14.23
CA ILE A 26 -7.71 11.98 14.10
C ILE A 26 -6.75 12.06 12.91
N GLY A 27 -6.96 13.03 12.02
CA GLY A 27 -6.09 13.19 10.85
C GLY A 27 -6.18 12.04 9.85
N SER A 28 -7.35 11.38 9.76
CA SER A 28 -7.56 10.15 8.97
C SER A 28 -6.70 8.99 9.45
N ARG A 29 -6.39 8.95 10.76
CA ARG A 29 -5.69 7.83 11.36
C ARG A 29 -6.47 6.53 11.12
N ASP A 30 -5.77 5.54 10.60
CA ASP A 30 -6.35 4.25 10.28
C ASP A 30 -7.04 3.61 11.50
N PHE A 31 -8.28 3.16 11.29
CA PHE A 31 -9.14 2.58 12.30
C PHE A 31 -9.58 1.19 11.86
N ARG A 32 -8.95 0.18 12.45
CA ARG A 32 -9.00 -1.21 12.01
C ARG A 32 -9.77 -2.11 12.98
N PRO A 33 -10.11 -3.35 12.57
CA PRO A 33 -10.82 -4.30 13.43
C PRO A 33 -10.20 -4.49 14.82
N GLU A 34 -8.88 -4.59 14.92
CA GLU A 34 -8.19 -4.78 16.21
C GLU A 34 -8.32 -3.58 17.17
N HIS A 35 -8.63 -2.39 16.65
CA HIS A 35 -8.92 -1.22 17.47
C HIS A 35 -10.33 -1.28 18.06
N ILE A 36 -11.30 -1.76 17.27
CA ILE A 36 -12.68 -1.98 17.73
C ILE A 36 -12.70 -3.07 18.80
N LEU A 37 -12.04 -4.20 18.52
CA LEU A 37 -11.90 -5.31 19.46
C LEU A 37 -11.18 -4.88 20.73
N GLY A 38 -10.06 -4.16 20.60
CA GLY A 38 -9.32 -3.66 21.75
C GLY A 38 -10.17 -2.74 22.64
N ALA A 39 -10.95 -1.84 22.04
CA ALA A 39 -11.88 -0.98 22.80
C ALA A 39 -12.92 -1.79 23.57
N TYR A 40 -13.50 -2.83 22.95
CA TYR A 40 -14.43 -3.74 23.59
C TYR A 40 -13.77 -4.50 24.74
N GLU A 41 -12.64 -5.15 24.47
CA GLU A 41 -11.84 -5.89 25.46
C GLU A 41 -11.48 -5.02 26.68
N PHE A 42 -11.16 -3.74 26.47
CA PHE A 42 -10.84 -2.83 27.56
C PHE A 42 -12.08 -2.51 28.40
N ALA A 43 -13.21 -2.25 27.76
CA ALA A 43 -14.46 -1.96 28.44
C ALA A 43 -14.95 -3.13 29.30
N VAL A 44 -14.73 -4.38 28.85
CA VAL A 44 -15.07 -5.60 29.61
C VAL A 44 -13.96 -6.07 30.56
N GLY A 45 -12.83 -5.36 30.63
CA GLY A 45 -11.72 -5.66 31.55
C GLY A 45 -10.79 -6.81 31.13
N GLN A 46 -10.83 -7.23 29.87
CA GLN A 46 -9.95 -8.28 29.30
C GLN A 46 -8.56 -7.76 28.92
N THR A 47 -8.45 -6.46 28.61
CA THR A 47 -7.17 -5.83 28.28
C THR A 47 -6.96 -4.54 29.08
N ARG A 48 -5.72 -4.04 29.05
CA ARG A 48 -5.25 -2.84 29.74
C ARG A 48 -4.64 -1.89 28.71
N ARG A 49 -4.54 -0.62 29.07
CA ARG A 49 -3.77 0.36 28.28
C ARG A 49 -2.28 0.01 28.32
N GLN A 50 -1.51 0.59 27.41
CA GLN A 50 -0.05 0.43 27.39
C GLN A 50 0.63 0.86 28.71
N ASP A 51 0.08 1.84 29.43
CA ASP A 51 0.55 2.25 30.76
C ASP A 51 0.19 1.27 31.90
N GLY A 52 -0.43 0.13 31.57
CA GLY A 52 -0.83 -0.92 32.51
C GLY A 52 -2.16 -0.68 33.22
N ARG A 53 -2.79 0.48 33.06
CA ARG A 53 -4.06 0.79 33.75
C ARG A 53 -5.26 0.27 32.94
N GLY A 54 -6.27 -0.23 33.63
CA GLY A 54 -7.42 -0.94 33.07
C GLY A 54 -8.75 -0.41 33.59
N ALA A 55 -9.85 -0.95 33.04
CA ALA A 55 -11.19 -0.67 33.55
C ALA A 55 -11.33 -1.02 35.05
N VAL A 56 -10.66 -2.07 35.53
CA VAL A 56 -10.68 -2.43 36.96
C VAL A 56 -10.07 -1.37 37.87
N ASP A 57 -9.18 -0.52 37.34
CA ASP A 57 -8.53 0.57 38.09
C ASP A 57 -9.32 1.89 38.04
N GLY A 58 -10.59 1.84 37.59
CA GLY A 58 -11.45 3.01 37.43
C GLY A 58 -11.27 3.78 36.12
N GLU A 59 -10.32 3.38 35.26
CA GLU A 59 -10.07 4.08 33.99
C GLU A 59 -11.21 3.86 32.99
N THR A 60 -11.61 4.95 32.32
CA THR A 60 -12.67 4.93 31.31
C THR A 60 -12.25 5.52 29.97
N TYR A 61 -11.06 6.14 29.93
CA TYR A 61 -10.53 6.80 28.75
C TYR A 61 -9.42 5.97 28.09
N PHE A 62 -9.48 5.86 26.76
CA PHE A 62 -8.47 5.21 25.94
C PHE A 62 -8.33 5.89 24.57
N VAL A 63 -7.24 5.59 23.88
CA VAL A 63 -7.01 6.03 22.49
C VAL A 63 -6.76 4.83 21.59
N LEU A 64 -7.09 4.95 20.31
CA LEU A 64 -7.00 3.85 19.36
C LEU A 64 -6.17 4.24 18.13
N GLY A 65 -5.37 3.31 17.63
CA GLY A 65 -4.60 3.44 16.39
C GLY A 65 -3.36 4.33 16.45
N VAL A 66 -3.02 4.91 17.60
CA VAL A 66 -1.82 5.72 17.82
C VAL A 66 -0.94 5.09 18.90
N ASP A 67 0.37 5.27 18.77
CA ASP A 67 1.33 4.85 19.80
C ASP A 67 1.36 5.90 20.91
N HIS A 68 0.64 5.60 22.01
CA HIS A 68 0.34 6.51 23.10
C HIS A 68 0.19 5.70 24.41
N PRO A 69 0.55 6.24 25.60
CA PRO A 69 0.44 5.50 26.88
C PRO A 69 -0.97 4.94 27.17
N TYR A 70 -2.01 5.65 26.72
CA TYR A 70 -3.41 5.25 26.87
C TYR A 70 -3.94 4.40 25.71
N ALA A 71 -3.07 3.94 24.81
CA ALA A 71 -3.48 3.15 23.67
C ALA A 71 -3.95 1.78 24.10
N VAL A 72 -4.98 1.29 23.41
CA VAL A 72 -5.53 -0.05 23.56
C VAL A 72 -5.61 -0.68 22.18
N ILE A 73 -5.21 -1.95 22.09
CA ILE A 73 -5.24 -2.72 20.84
C ILE A 73 -5.46 -4.19 21.19
N SER A 74 -6.31 -4.86 20.43
CA SER A 74 -6.47 -6.31 20.53
C SER A 74 -5.26 -7.03 19.95
N LYS A 75 -4.99 -8.23 20.48
CA LYS A 75 -4.05 -9.16 19.84
C LYS A 75 -4.66 -9.78 18.58
N ASP A 76 -5.98 -9.88 18.54
CA ASP A 76 -6.72 -10.44 17.42
C ASP A 76 -6.80 -9.41 16.29
N ARG A 77 -6.35 -9.81 15.10
CA ARG A 77 -6.29 -8.97 13.90
C ARG A 77 -7.07 -9.60 12.75
N PRO A 78 -8.38 -9.81 12.89
CA PRO A 78 -9.17 -10.44 11.85
C PRO A 78 -9.25 -9.54 10.62
N SER A 79 -9.32 -10.16 9.43
CA SER A 79 -9.48 -9.42 8.18
C SER A 79 -10.86 -8.76 8.07
N LEU A 80 -11.91 -9.43 8.58
CA LEU A 80 -13.33 -9.05 8.42
C LEU A 80 -13.80 -8.85 6.97
N LEU A 81 -12.99 -9.23 5.98
CA LEU A 81 -13.43 -9.29 4.59
C LEU A 81 -14.39 -10.47 4.42
N PRO A 82 -15.38 -10.37 3.50
CA PRO A 82 -16.26 -11.49 3.18
C PRO A 82 -15.47 -12.73 2.77
N GLU A 83 -16.08 -13.91 2.95
CA GLU A 83 -15.50 -15.14 2.41
C GLU A 83 -15.35 -15.04 0.89
N LYS A 84 -14.29 -15.68 0.36
CA LYS A 84 -13.90 -15.61 -1.06
C LYS A 84 -13.61 -14.20 -1.58
N ALA A 85 -13.39 -13.22 -0.70
CA ALA A 85 -12.88 -11.93 -1.11
C ALA A 85 -11.41 -12.03 -1.57
N ILE A 86 -11.09 -11.37 -2.67
CA ILE A 86 -9.73 -11.21 -3.18
C ILE A 86 -9.29 -9.77 -2.90
N ALA A 87 -8.32 -9.63 -2.00
CA ALA A 87 -7.70 -8.37 -1.64
C ALA A 87 -6.37 -8.19 -2.39
N VAL A 88 -6.23 -7.06 -3.06
CA VAL A 88 -5.09 -6.71 -3.90
C VAL A 88 -4.43 -5.43 -3.38
N ARG A 89 -3.12 -5.47 -3.21
CA ARG A 89 -2.31 -4.26 -3.02
C ARG A 89 -1.45 -4.00 -4.23
N PHE A 90 -1.58 -2.81 -4.79
CA PHE A 90 -0.63 -2.29 -5.76
C PHE A 90 0.45 -1.52 -5.01
N HIS A 91 1.70 -1.87 -5.24
CA HIS A 91 2.86 -1.27 -4.60
C HIS A 91 3.75 -0.63 -5.67
N SER A 92 4.02 0.68 -5.55
CA SER A 92 4.78 1.42 -6.57
C SER A 92 5.32 2.74 -6.05
N ILE A 93 6.00 3.47 -6.92
CA ILE A 93 6.46 4.83 -6.71
C ILE A 93 5.44 5.86 -7.25
N GLY A 94 5.25 6.95 -6.51
CA GLY A 94 4.42 8.09 -6.91
C GLY A 94 4.84 8.65 -8.27
N GLY A 95 3.88 8.82 -9.17
CA GLY A 95 4.10 9.28 -10.56
C GLY A 95 4.19 8.16 -11.60
N TRP A 96 4.12 6.88 -11.20
CA TRP A 96 4.21 5.74 -12.12
C TRP A 96 2.85 5.20 -12.61
N GLY A 97 1.76 5.92 -12.34
CA GLY A 97 0.45 5.63 -12.96
C GLY A 97 -0.43 4.60 -12.25
N MET A 98 -0.02 4.07 -11.09
CA MET A 98 -0.76 2.98 -10.41
C MET A 98 -2.20 3.27 -10.04
N ILE A 99 -2.55 4.51 -9.69
CA ILE A 99 -3.94 4.87 -9.39
C ILE A 99 -4.82 4.64 -10.63
N THR A 100 -4.29 5.00 -11.81
CA THR A 100 -4.99 4.77 -13.08
C THR A 100 -5.11 3.27 -13.36
N THR A 101 -4.08 2.49 -13.04
CA THR A 101 -4.08 1.02 -13.14
C THR A 101 -5.13 0.39 -12.22
N GLY A 102 -5.18 0.79 -10.95
CA GLY A 102 -6.17 0.29 -9.98
C GLY A 102 -7.61 0.64 -10.38
N LYS A 103 -7.85 1.86 -10.87
CA LYS A 103 -9.14 2.25 -11.47
C LYS A 103 -9.49 1.40 -12.69
N ASN A 104 -8.50 1.03 -13.50
CA ASN A 104 -8.71 0.16 -14.66
C ASN A 104 -9.09 -1.26 -14.22
N LEU A 105 -8.43 -1.81 -13.20
CA LEU A 105 -8.81 -3.10 -12.62
C LEU A 105 -10.26 -3.07 -12.11
N GLY A 106 -10.62 -2.03 -11.35
CA GLY A 106 -12.00 -1.88 -10.84
C GLY A 106 -13.05 -1.81 -11.96
N ALA A 107 -12.74 -1.15 -13.08
CA ALA A 107 -13.61 -1.11 -14.24
C ALA A 107 -13.75 -2.50 -14.93
N ILE A 108 -12.64 -3.22 -15.10
CA ILE A 108 -12.64 -4.59 -15.65
C ILE A 108 -13.44 -5.54 -14.77
N LEU A 109 -13.23 -5.51 -13.46
CA LEU A 109 -14.01 -6.30 -12.50
C LEU A 109 -15.50 -5.93 -12.53
N GLY A 110 -15.82 -4.67 -12.81
CA GLY A 110 -17.19 -4.20 -13.03
C GLY A 110 -17.90 -4.88 -14.21
N GLU A 111 -17.19 -5.19 -15.29
CA GLU A 111 -17.79 -5.96 -16.40
C GLU A 111 -17.88 -7.44 -16.11
N PHE A 112 -16.90 -8.01 -15.41
CA PHE A 112 -17.03 -9.39 -14.95
C PHE A 112 -18.25 -9.54 -14.03
N SER A 113 -18.55 -8.54 -13.20
CA SER A 113 -19.78 -8.50 -12.40
C SER A 113 -21.04 -8.55 -13.27
N GLN A 114 -21.06 -7.85 -14.42
CA GLN A 114 -22.17 -7.89 -15.37
C GLN A 114 -22.30 -9.25 -16.04
N LEU A 115 -21.19 -9.79 -16.55
CA LEU A 115 -21.15 -11.11 -17.17
C LEU A 115 -21.63 -12.22 -16.23
N LEU A 116 -21.24 -12.15 -14.95
CA LEU A 116 -21.65 -13.12 -13.94
C LEU A 116 -23.13 -12.99 -13.55
N ALA A 117 -23.67 -11.77 -13.55
CA ALA A 117 -25.10 -11.53 -13.30
C ALA A 117 -25.99 -12.04 -14.45
N GLU A 118 -25.48 -12.04 -15.68
CA GLU A 118 -26.18 -12.52 -16.88
C GLU A 118 -26.08 -14.05 -17.07
N SER A 119 -25.17 -14.71 -16.36
CA SER A 119 -24.99 -16.16 -16.43
C SER A 119 -26.11 -16.91 -15.69
N PRO A 120 -26.57 -18.09 -16.17
CA PRO A 120 -27.68 -18.83 -15.55
C PRO A 120 -27.43 -19.25 -14.08
N ALA A 121 -26.17 -19.30 -13.63
CA ALA A 121 -25.79 -19.55 -12.23
C ALA A 121 -25.90 -18.30 -11.32
N GLY A 122 -26.00 -17.08 -11.88
CA GLY A 122 -26.08 -15.82 -11.14
C GLY A 122 -27.43 -15.58 -10.45
N GLY A 123 -28.47 -16.34 -10.83
CA GLY A 123 -29.81 -16.25 -10.24
C GLY A 123 -29.91 -16.77 -8.80
N GLU A 124 -29.03 -17.69 -8.38
CA GLU A 124 -29.07 -18.28 -7.03
C GLU A 124 -28.27 -17.46 -6.00
N ALA A 125 -27.16 -16.83 -6.40
CA ALA A 125 -26.35 -16.00 -5.50
C ALA A 125 -27.06 -14.70 -5.08
N ALA A 126 -27.99 -14.20 -5.89
CA ALA A 126 -28.74 -12.97 -5.67
C ALA A 126 -29.75 -13.05 -4.50
N ALA A 127 -30.21 -14.26 -4.16
CA ALA A 127 -31.33 -14.47 -3.24
C ALA A 127 -30.94 -14.44 -1.74
N GLY A 128 -29.64 -14.50 -1.41
CA GLY A 128 -29.15 -14.63 -0.03
C GLY A 128 -28.90 -13.32 0.73
N ALA A 129 -28.90 -12.16 0.05
CA ALA A 129 -28.43 -10.90 0.64
C ALA A 129 -29.56 -10.03 1.24
N GLY A 130 -30.43 -10.60 2.07
CA GLY A 130 -31.48 -9.88 2.80
C GLY A 130 -31.11 -9.58 4.25
N GLY A 131 -30.36 -8.50 4.51
CA GLY A 131 -29.94 -8.12 5.87
C GLY A 131 -30.08 -6.62 6.14
N SER A 132 -31.12 -6.26 6.90
CA SER A 132 -31.49 -4.90 7.37
C SER A 132 -30.34 -4.15 8.06
N GLY A 133 -30.17 -2.86 7.74
CA GLY A 133 -29.20 -1.98 8.41
C GLY A 133 -29.31 -0.52 8.00
N ASN A 134 -30.14 0.22 8.72
CA ASN A 134 -30.34 1.67 8.62
C ASN A 134 -29.07 2.45 9.08
N GLY A 135 -28.63 3.45 8.31
CA GLY A 135 -27.47 4.27 8.67
C GLY A 135 -27.12 5.34 7.64
N ASN A 136 -27.42 6.59 8.00
CA ASN A 136 -27.28 7.82 7.25
C ASN A 136 -25.82 8.36 7.25
N GLY A 137 -25.37 9.03 6.17
CA GLY A 137 -24.31 10.07 6.25
C GLY A 137 -23.05 9.95 5.39
N ASN A 138 -23.16 10.46 4.15
CA ASN A 138 -22.27 11.40 3.43
C ASN A 138 -20.81 11.07 3.04
N GLY A 139 -20.51 11.21 1.73
CA GLY A 139 -19.16 11.55 1.22
C GLY A 139 -18.68 10.89 -0.09
N ASN A 140 -19.17 11.37 -1.24
CA ASN A 140 -18.57 11.26 -2.59
C ASN A 140 -18.20 9.88 -3.15
N GLY A 141 -19.22 9.05 -3.40
CA GLY A 141 -19.20 8.05 -4.47
C GLY A 141 -20.23 8.43 -5.54
N HIS A 142 -19.81 8.58 -6.79
CA HIS A 142 -20.78 8.54 -7.90
C HIS A 142 -21.32 7.11 -7.96
N GLY A 143 -22.51 6.90 -7.40
CA GLY A 143 -23.19 5.61 -7.40
C GLY A 143 -24.57 5.73 -6.75
N MET A 144 -25.59 5.82 -7.60
CA MET A 144 -27.02 5.88 -7.25
C MET A 144 -27.51 4.69 -6.40
N GLY A 145 -28.41 5.02 -5.45
CA GLY A 145 -29.60 4.28 -4.94
C GLY A 145 -29.37 2.96 -4.19
N ALA A 146 -29.75 2.78 -2.91
CA ALA A 146 -31.10 2.75 -2.29
C ALA A 146 -31.74 1.34 -2.29
N GLU A 147 -32.37 1.00 -1.16
CA GLU A 147 -32.94 -0.29 -0.72
C GLU A 147 -33.95 -0.98 -1.69
N PRO A 148 -34.23 -2.29 -1.51
CA PRO A 148 -34.76 -3.15 -2.57
C PRO A 148 -36.27 -3.00 -2.73
N GLY A 149 -36.68 -2.42 -3.86
CA GLY A 149 -38.08 -2.36 -4.28
C GLY A 149 -38.31 -1.95 -5.74
N ASN A 150 -37.27 -1.65 -6.53
CA ASN A 150 -37.42 -1.20 -7.92
C ASN A 150 -36.20 -1.58 -8.77
N GLY A 151 -36.28 -2.69 -9.51
CA GLY A 151 -35.54 -2.93 -10.76
C GLY A 151 -34.03 -2.62 -10.80
N GLN A 152 -33.31 -2.71 -9.68
CA GLN A 152 -31.86 -2.50 -9.70
C GLN A 152 -31.15 -3.79 -10.13
N PRO A 153 -30.11 -3.68 -10.99
CA PRO A 153 -29.34 -4.84 -11.41
C PRO A 153 -28.67 -5.48 -10.20
N VAL A 154 -28.90 -6.78 -10.03
CA VAL A 154 -28.19 -7.62 -9.07
C VAL A 154 -26.70 -7.49 -9.37
N ARG A 155 -25.92 -6.98 -8.41
CA ARG A 155 -24.46 -6.96 -8.52
C ARG A 155 -23.93 -8.33 -8.10
N ALA A 156 -23.38 -9.09 -9.03
CA ALA A 156 -22.74 -10.37 -8.72
C ALA A 156 -21.43 -10.18 -7.93
N LEU A 157 -20.76 -9.03 -8.10
CA LEU A 157 -19.53 -8.67 -7.39
C LEU A 157 -19.59 -7.26 -6.81
N HIS A 158 -19.03 -7.12 -5.61
CA HIS A 158 -18.75 -5.86 -4.94
C HIS A 158 -17.27 -5.52 -5.04
N VAL A 159 -16.96 -4.30 -5.47
CA VAL A 159 -15.59 -3.80 -5.57
C VAL A 159 -15.42 -2.58 -4.66
N MET A 160 -14.37 -2.60 -3.84
CA MET A 160 -13.93 -1.47 -3.02
C MET A 160 -12.52 -1.07 -3.44
N ALA A 161 -12.24 0.22 -3.49
CA ALA A 161 -10.89 0.75 -3.69
C ALA A 161 -10.55 1.77 -2.60
N ASN A 162 -9.36 1.62 -2.02
CA ASN A 162 -8.83 2.55 -1.02
C ASN A 162 -7.40 3.01 -1.42
N PRO A 163 -7.26 4.13 -2.14
CA PRO A 163 -5.96 4.66 -2.52
C PRO A 163 -5.23 5.29 -1.33
N LYS A 164 -3.96 4.95 -1.10
CA LYS A 164 -3.11 5.59 -0.08
C LYS A 164 -2.03 6.45 -0.75
N TYR A 165 -2.09 7.75 -0.50
CA TYR A 165 -1.11 8.72 -1.00
C TYR A 165 -0.09 9.08 0.08
N GLY A 166 1.17 9.22 -0.32
CA GLY A 166 2.14 9.98 0.44
C GLY A 166 1.94 11.49 0.22
N SER A 167 2.54 12.31 1.09
CA SER A 167 2.56 13.78 0.94
C SER A 167 3.36 14.25 -0.28
N GLU A 168 4.25 13.40 -0.81
CA GLU A 168 5.08 13.73 -1.96
C GLU A 168 4.36 13.47 -3.30
N LYS A 169 4.40 14.46 -4.20
CA LYS A 169 3.79 14.34 -5.54
C LYS A 169 4.43 13.25 -6.41
N LYS A 170 5.73 13.00 -6.25
CA LYS A 170 6.50 12.00 -7.01
C LYS A 170 7.60 11.41 -6.12
N GLY A 171 7.90 10.14 -6.34
CA GLY A 171 9.08 9.49 -5.77
C GLY A 171 8.90 8.80 -4.42
N ALA A 172 7.80 9.08 -3.69
CA ALA A 172 7.45 8.31 -2.50
C ALA A 172 6.79 6.97 -2.87
N PRO A 173 7.05 5.89 -2.12
CA PRO A 173 6.26 4.68 -2.17
C PRO A 173 4.77 4.99 -1.97
N THR A 174 3.93 4.38 -2.79
CA THR A 174 2.49 4.58 -2.84
C THR A 174 1.82 3.21 -2.87
N ASN A 175 0.80 3.03 -2.04
CA ASN A 175 0.00 1.81 -2.00
C ASN A 175 -1.42 2.13 -2.49
N TYR A 176 -2.00 1.23 -3.27
CA TYR A 176 -3.41 1.27 -3.63
C TYR A 176 -4.03 -0.08 -3.31
N TYR A 177 -5.12 -0.08 -2.56
CA TYR A 177 -5.82 -1.30 -2.20
C TYR A 177 -7.09 -1.43 -3.03
N LEU A 178 -7.37 -2.64 -3.47
CA LEU A 178 -8.63 -3.02 -4.12
C LEU A 178 -9.10 -4.34 -3.54
N VAL A 179 -10.38 -4.45 -3.22
CA VAL A 179 -11.01 -5.70 -2.82
C VAL A 179 -12.15 -6.00 -3.76
N VAL A 180 -12.24 -7.24 -4.22
CA VAL A 180 -13.42 -7.78 -4.88
C VAL A 180 -14.01 -8.90 -4.03
N ALA A 181 -15.32 -8.91 -3.86
CA ALA A 181 -16.01 -9.89 -3.02
C ALA A 181 -17.41 -10.20 -3.59
N PRO A 182 -17.97 -11.39 -3.30
CA PRO A 182 -19.35 -11.73 -3.68
C PRO A 182 -20.39 -10.94 -2.86
N GLU A 183 -20.00 -10.43 -1.68
CA GLU A 183 -20.89 -9.70 -0.77
C GLU A 183 -20.39 -8.28 -0.46
N ARG A 184 -21.25 -7.48 0.18
CA ARG A 184 -20.94 -6.10 0.55
C ARG A 184 -19.73 -6.03 1.49
N ILE A 185 -18.67 -5.38 1.02
CA ILE A 185 -17.45 -5.11 1.78
C ILE A 185 -17.71 -3.97 2.77
N ARG A 186 -17.61 -4.25 4.08
CA ARG A 186 -17.81 -3.25 5.16
C ARG A 186 -16.51 -2.69 5.74
N VAL A 187 -15.39 -3.37 5.50
CA VAL A 187 -14.07 -3.01 6.02
C VAL A 187 -13.55 -1.76 5.31
N ASN A 188 -13.48 -0.63 6.00
CA ASN A 188 -13.00 0.64 5.43
C ASN A 188 -11.72 1.11 6.14
N CYS A 189 -10.64 0.37 5.96
CA CYS A 189 -9.34 0.65 6.57
C CYS A 189 -8.20 0.18 5.66
N GLU A 190 -6.94 0.35 6.08
CA GLU A 190 -5.82 -0.28 5.40
C GLU A 190 -5.88 -1.81 5.55
N LEU A 191 -5.53 -2.53 4.48
CA LEU A 191 -5.57 -3.99 4.47
C LEU A 191 -4.26 -4.57 4.97
N ASN A 192 -4.33 -5.27 6.10
CA ASN A 192 -3.20 -6.05 6.66
C ASN A 192 -3.16 -7.50 6.12
N HIS A 193 -4.16 -7.88 5.32
CA HIS A 193 -4.31 -9.23 4.79
C HIS A 193 -4.67 -9.12 3.31
N VAL A 194 -3.71 -9.40 2.43
CA VAL A 194 -3.88 -9.33 0.98
C VAL A 194 -3.49 -10.66 0.33
N ASP A 195 -4.19 -10.98 -0.75
CA ASP A 195 -4.02 -12.21 -1.52
C ASP A 195 -2.99 -11.99 -2.64
N VAL A 196 -2.98 -10.80 -3.24
CA VAL A 196 -2.05 -10.45 -4.32
C VAL A 196 -1.42 -9.09 -4.10
N VAL A 197 -0.09 -9.00 -4.27
CA VAL A 197 0.66 -7.75 -4.35
C VAL A 197 1.18 -7.56 -5.77
N LEU A 198 0.81 -6.45 -6.40
CA LEU A 198 1.31 -6.03 -7.71
C LEU A 198 2.38 -4.95 -7.51
N CYS A 199 3.65 -5.35 -7.58
CA CYS A 199 4.80 -4.51 -7.31
C CYS A 199 5.47 -4.05 -8.60
N CYS A 200 5.11 -2.86 -9.07
CA CYS A 200 5.66 -2.26 -10.30
C CYS A 200 7.04 -1.62 -10.11
N ASP A 201 7.59 -1.69 -8.90
CA ASP A 201 8.89 -1.10 -8.56
C ASP A 201 9.99 -2.19 -8.48
N PRO A 202 10.94 -2.23 -9.44
CA PRO A 202 12.04 -3.20 -9.42
C PRO A 202 12.96 -3.03 -8.21
N LYS A 203 12.93 -1.87 -7.53
CA LYS A 203 13.78 -1.56 -6.39
C LYS A 203 13.03 -1.64 -5.06
N ALA A 204 11.82 -2.19 -5.01
CA ALA A 204 10.98 -2.19 -3.80
C ALA A 204 11.73 -2.70 -2.55
N PHE A 205 12.44 -3.82 -2.65
CA PHE A 205 13.20 -4.40 -1.54
C PHE A 205 14.36 -3.52 -1.03
N THR A 206 14.77 -2.49 -1.78
CA THR A 206 15.84 -1.55 -1.35
C THR A 206 15.36 -0.51 -0.34
N HIS A 207 14.03 -0.28 -0.25
CA HIS A 207 13.48 0.83 0.55
C HIS A 207 12.19 0.51 1.30
N THR A 208 11.55 -0.63 1.03
CA THR A 208 10.32 -1.04 1.71
C THR A 208 10.14 -2.56 1.69
N ASN A 209 9.10 -3.04 2.38
CA ASN A 209 8.75 -4.45 2.43
C ASN A 209 7.51 -4.71 1.56
N PRO A 210 7.66 -5.12 0.28
CA PRO A 210 6.51 -5.42 -0.58
C PRO A 210 5.76 -6.70 -0.17
N LEU A 211 6.26 -7.46 0.82
CA LEU A 211 5.60 -8.68 1.32
C LEU A 211 4.67 -8.42 2.51
N GLU A 212 4.72 -7.21 3.09
CA GLU A 212 3.95 -6.90 4.29
C GLU A 212 2.45 -7.11 4.07
N GLY A 213 1.82 -7.91 4.93
CA GLY A 213 0.39 -8.21 4.86
C GLY A 213 -0.03 -9.27 3.84
N LEU A 214 0.89 -9.87 3.08
CA LEU A 214 0.57 -11.05 2.26
C LEU A 214 0.16 -12.21 3.17
N LYS A 215 -0.98 -12.85 2.86
CA LYS A 215 -1.42 -14.08 3.50
C LYS A 215 -0.54 -15.25 3.06
N ALA A 216 -0.54 -16.33 3.84
CA ALA A 216 0.09 -17.58 3.43
C ALA A 216 -0.49 -18.08 2.09
N GLY A 217 0.36 -18.54 1.18
CA GLY A 217 -0.03 -18.89 -0.20
C GLY A 217 -0.30 -17.70 -1.13
N GLY A 218 -0.19 -16.46 -0.64
CA GLY A 218 -0.40 -15.24 -1.42
C GLY A 218 0.64 -15.04 -2.52
N CYS A 219 0.33 -14.16 -3.47
CA CYS A 219 1.15 -13.93 -4.66
C CYS A 219 1.79 -12.54 -4.66
N LEU A 220 3.09 -12.45 -4.90
CA LEU A 220 3.79 -11.21 -5.25
C LEU A 220 4.12 -11.23 -6.74
N VAL A 221 3.58 -10.30 -7.52
CA VAL A 221 4.03 -10.04 -8.89
C VAL A 221 5.00 -8.87 -8.84
N TRP A 222 6.25 -9.09 -9.24
CA TRP A 222 7.34 -8.13 -9.12
C TRP A 222 7.92 -7.75 -10.47
N GLU A 223 8.11 -6.46 -10.68
CA GLU A 223 8.76 -5.91 -11.86
C GLU A 223 10.23 -6.34 -11.93
N SER A 224 10.57 -7.14 -12.96
CA SER A 224 11.95 -7.49 -13.27
C SER A 224 12.04 -8.08 -14.68
N SER A 225 13.12 -7.77 -15.38
CA SER A 225 13.52 -8.42 -16.64
C SER A 225 14.63 -9.45 -16.47
N GLU A 226 15.05 -9.71 -15.23
CA GLU A 226 16.07 -10.71 -14.93
C GLU A 226 15.52 -12.13 -14.90
N ALA A 227 16.42 -13.10 -15.04
CA ALA A 227 16.11 -14.51 -14.82
C ALA A 227 15.69 -14.77 -13.35
N PRO A 228 14.78 -15.73 -13.10
CA PRO A 228 14.29 -16.09 -11.76
C PRO A 228 15.38 -16.29 -10.70
N GLU A 229 16.48 -16.94 -11.07
CA GLU A 229 17.60 -17.27 -10.19
C GLU A 229 18.34 -16.00 -9.74
N THR A 230 18.46 -15.03 -10.64
CA THR A 230 19.11 -13.74 -10.35
C THR A 230 18.20 -12.86 -9.50
N ALA A 231 16.90 -12.86 -9.79
CA ALA A 231 15.93 -12.10 -9.01
C ALA A 231 15.81 -12.62 -7.57
N TRP A 232 15.92 -13.93 -7.36
CA TRP A 232 15.95 -14.52 -6.00
C TRP A 232 17.09 -13.94 -5.15
N GLN A 233 18.27 -13.73 -5.74
CA GLN A 233 19.41 -13.10 -5.06
C GLN A 233 19.15 -11.63 -4.68
N ARG A 234 18.20 -10.95 -5.34
CA ARG A 234 17.81 -9.57 -5.02
C ARG A 234 16.76 -9.46 -3.91
N ILE A 235 16.17 -10.56 -3.48
CA ILE A 235 15.33 -10.58 -2.29
C ILE A 235 16.25 -10.67 -1.06
N PRO A 236 16.12 -9.78 -0.06
CA PRO A 236 16.93 -9.85 1.16
C PRO A 236 16.76 -11.18 1.90
N ALA A 237 17.81 -11.70 2.53
CA ALA A 237 17.79 -13.01 3.20
C ALA A 237 16.60 -13.18 4.19
N ARG A 238 16.33 -12.15 5.02
CA ARG A 238 15.19 -12.14 5.96
C ARG A 238 13.82 -12.31 5.28
N HIS A 239 13.68 -11.85 4.05
CA HIS A 239 12.43 -11.93 3.29
C HIS A 239 12.30 -13.27 2.55
N ARG A 240 13.42 -13.90 2.16
CA ARG A 240 13.42 -15.26 1.61
C ARG A 240 12.90 -16.29 2.61
N GLN A 241 13.29 -16.16 3.87
CA GLN A 241 12.78 -16.99 4.97
C GLN A 241 11.24 -16.87 5.07
N PHE A 242 10.73 -15.65 5.17
CA PHE A 242 9.29 -15.38 5.21
C PHE A 242 8.55 -15.98 4.01
N ILE A 243 9.08 -15.79 2.80
CA ILE A 243 8.50 -16.33 1.56
C ILE A 243 8.34 -17.84 1.65
N ARG A 244 9.38 -18.55 2.08
CA ARG A 244 9.36 -20.02 2.17
C ARG A 244 8.41 -20.51 3.27
N GLU A 245 8.48 -19.92 4.45
CA GLU A 245 7.66 -20.32 5.61
C GLU A 245 6.16 -20.15 5.36
N HIS A 246 5.78 -19.07 4.67
CA HIS A 246 4.38 -18.77 4.39
C HIS A 246 3.94 -19.25 3.00
N GLY A 247 4.81 -19.94 2.25
CA GLY A 247 4.51 -20.42 0.91
C GLY A 247 4.12 -19.30 -0.07
N ILE A 248 4.76 -18.14 0.02
CA ILE A 248 4.47 -16.98 -0.83
C ILE A 248 4.95 -17.23 -2.25
N ARG A 249 4.05 -17.15 -3.22
CA ARG A 249 4.35 -17.34 -4.63
C ARG A 249 4.89 -16.04 -5.22
N VAL A 250 6.16 -16.03 -5.62
CA VAL A 250 6.79 -14.85 -6.21
C VAL A 250 6.85 -15.01 -7.71
N PHE A 251 6.33 -14.02 -8.43
CA PHE A 251 6.30 -13.97 -9.88
C PHE A 251 7.08 -12.77 -10.40
N LEU A 252 7.80 -12.95 -11.49
CA LEU A 252 8.46 -11.88 -12.22
C LEU A 252 7.62 -11.48 -13.43
N LEU A 253 7.56 -10.18 -13.68
CA LEU A 253 6.97 -9.62 -14.88
C LEU A 253 7.89 -8.52 -15.45
N PRO A 254 8.35 -8.64 -16.71
CA PRO A 254 9.15 -7.60 -17.38
C PRO A 254 8.25 -6.47 -17.89
N GLY A 255 7.55 -5.79 -16.97
CA GLY A 255 6.52 -4.81 -17.29
C GLY A 255 7.06 -3.60 -18.05
N PHE A 256 8.29 -3.15 -17.75
CA PHE A 256 8.92 -2.07 -18.52
C PHE A 256 9.23 -2.48 -19.96
N ASP A 257 9.70 -3.71 -20.17
CA ASP A 257 10.05 -4.18 -21.51
C ASP A 257 8.79 -4.39 -22.35
N ILE A 258 7.71 -4.93 -21.78
CA ILE A 258 6.39 -5.03 -22.43
C ILE A 258 5.92 -3.62 -22.85
N ALA A 259 6.02 -2.64 -21.95
CA ALA A 259 5.58 -1.28 -22.23
C ALA A 259 6.40 -0.59 -23.33
N ARG A 260 7.73 -0.76 -23.33
CA ARG A 260 8.63 -0.20 -24.35
C ARG A 260 8.36 -0.79 -25.73
N GLN A 261 8.05 -2.08 -25.81
CA GLN A 261 7.69 -2.73 -27.08
C GLN A 261 6.35 -2.24 -27.63
N ALA A 262 5.45 -1.75 -26.77
CA ALA A 262 4.15 -1.24 -27.18
C ALA A 262 4.18 0.22 -27.65
N THR A 263 5.12 1.04 -27.13
CA THR A 263 5.22 2.46 -27.51
C THR A 263 6.58 3.09 -27.17
N ASP A 264 7.07 3.94 -28.07
CA ASP A 264 8.28 4.75 -27.86
C ASP A 264 8.06 5.97 -26.97
N ARG A 265 6.80 6.29 -26.65
CA ARG A 265 6.43 7.44 -25.83
C ARG A 265 6.63 7.16 -24.35
N GLY A 266 7.67 7.75 -23.76
CA GLY A 266 8.02 7.54 -22.35
C GLY A 266 6.91 7.88 -21.33
N ASP A 267 6.03 8.83 -21.64
CA ASP A 267 4.87 9.16 -20.79
C ASP A 267 3.79 8.06 -20.77
N LEU A 268 3.63 7.36 -21.90
CA LEU A 268 2.67 6.27 -22.05
C LEU A 268 3.21 4.95 -21.52
N GLN A 269 4.52 4.71 -21.59
CA GLN A 269 5.14 3.46 -21.12
C GLN A 269 4.74 3.12 -19.67
N LEU A 270 4.59 4.12 -18.79
CA LEU A 270 4.15 3.85 -17.41
C LEU A 270 2.71 3.38 -17.30
N ARG A 271 1.84 3.95 -18.13
CA ARG A 271 0.43 3.54 -18.18
C ARG A 271 0.32 2.12 -18.76
N MET A 272 1.12 1.83 -19.79
CA MET A 272 1.19 0.52 -20.41
C MET A 272 1.79 -0.54 -19.47
N GLN A 273 2.85 -0.19 -18.73
CA GLN A 273 3.41 -1.06 -17.70
C GLN A 273 2.31 -1.47 -16.71
N GLY A 274 1.52 -0.52 -16.23
CA GLY A 274 0.37 -0.79 -15.37
C GLY A 274 -0.61 -1.82 -15.94
N ASN A 275 -0.94 -1.74 -17.23
CA ASN A 275 -1.84 -2.69 -17.89
C ASN A 275 -1.26 -4.10 -17.95
N SER A 276 0.06 -4.26 -18.11
CA SER A 276 0.68 -5.60 -18.07
C SER A 276 0.50 -6.29 -16.70
N PHE A 277 0.55 -5.52 -15.61
CA PHE A 277 0.31 -6.04 -14.25
C PHE A 277 -1.15 -6.47 -14.02
N LEU A 278 -2.11 -5.91 -14.77
CA LEU A 278 -3.48 -6.40 -14.74
C LEU A 278 -3.56 -7.81 -15.35
N GLY A 279 -2.82 -8.05 -16.44
CA GLY A 279 -2.69 -9.38 -17.04
C GLY A 279 -2.14 -10.39 -16.05
N ALA A 280 -1.04 -10.04 -15.40
CA ALA A 280 -0.46 -10.87 -14.36
C ALA A 280 -1.43 -11.12 -13.20
N PHE A 281 -2.19 -10.11 -12.75
CA PHE A 281 -3.19 -10.28 -11.69
C PHE A 281 -4.20 -11.39 -12.00
N PHE A 282 -4.81 -11.37 -13.18
CA PHE A 282 -5.79 -12.40 -13.55
C PHE A 282 -5.16 -13.78 -13.76
N ARG A 283 -3.87 -13.84 -14.11
CA ARG A 283 -3.13 -15.10 -14.24
C ARG A 283 -2.79 -15.72 -12.88
N VAL A 284 -2.39 -14.91 -11.89
CA VAL A 284 -1.88 -15.41 -10.61
C VAL A 284 -2.94 -15.49 -9.52
N SER A 285 -3.99 -14.67 -9.59
CA SER A 285 -5.10 -14.71 -8.64
C SER A 285 -6.04 -15.88 -8.95
N SER A 286 -6.83 -16.29 -7.94
CA SER A 286 -7.87 -17.30 -8.10
C SER A 286 -9.10 -16.80 -8.85
N PHE A 287 -9.20 -15.50 -9.18
CA PHE A 287 -10.41 -14.86 -9.68
C PHE A 287 -11.06 -15.60 -10.87
N LEU A 288 -10.29 -15.92 -11.92
CA LEU A 288 -10.84 -16.59 -13.10
C LEU A 288 -11.32 -18.01 -12.77
N GLN A 289 -10.60 -18.72 -11.90
CA GLN A 289 -10.94 -20.08 -11.48
C GLN A 289 -12.18 -20.09 -10.59
N ASP A 290 -12.24 -19.21 -9.58
CA ASP A 290 -13.34 -19.10 -8.62
C ASP A 290 -14.67 -18.75 -9.30
N HIS A 291 -14.60 -18.00 -10.39
CA HIS A 291 -15.74 -17.57 -11.18
C HIS A 291 -15.95 -18.38 -12.47
N GLN A 292 -15.17 -19.44 -12.70
CA GLN A 292 -15.28 -20.34 -13.86
C GLN A 292 -15.23 -19.60 -15.22
N ILE A 293 -14.39 -18.57 -15.30
CA ILE A 293 -14.22 -17.75 -16.51
C ILE A 293 -13.11 -18.36 -17.37
N GLY A 294 -13.47 -18.84 -18.57
CA GLY A 294 -12.51 -19.31 -19.56
C GLY A 294 -11.70 -18.17 -20.19
N GLU A 295 -10.54 -18.49 -20.77
CA GLU A 295 -9.63 -17.49 -21.36
C GLU A 295 -10.29 -16.67 -22.49
N GLU A 296 -11.12 -17.29 -23.33
CA GLU A 296 -11.83 -16.59 -24.40
C GLU A 296 -12.78 -15.52 -23.85
N ALA A 297 -13.61 -15.89 -22.87
CA ALA A 297 -14.52 -14.97 -22.20
C ALA A 297 -13.74 -13.84 -21.52
N PHE A 298 -12.63 -14.17 -20.85
CA PHE A 298 -11.73 -13.19 -20.24
C PHE A 298 -11.24 -12.15 -21.26
N TYR A 299 -10.67 -12.57 -22.39
CA TYR A 299 -10.15 -11.65 -23.40
C TYR A 299 -11.25 -10.82 -24.05
N GLN A 300 -12.43 -11.39 -24.28
CA GLN A 300 -13.60 -10.66 -24.81
C GLN A 300 -14.06 -9.56 -23.85
N THR A 301 -14.23 -9.87 -22.55
CA THR A 301 -14.66 -8.90 -21.53
C THR A 301 -13.64 -7.76 -21.36
N VAL A 302 -12.35 -8.08 -21.33
CA VAL A 302 -11.29 -7.05 -21.24
C VAL A 302 -11.27 -6.17 -22.49
N ARG A 303 -11.41 -6.77 -23.68
CA ARG A 303 -11.50 -6.04 -24.95
C ARG A 303 -12.69 -5.10 -25.00
N GLN A 304 -13.85 -5.52 -24.49
CA GLN A 304 -15.03 -4.68 -24.35
C GLN A 304 -14.72 -3.44 -23.50
N GLN A 305 -14.01 -3.59 -22.37
CA GLN A 305 -13.56 -2.45 -21.58
C GLN A 305 -12.60 -1.53 -22.28
N TYR A 306 -11.60 -2.09 -22.96
CA TYR A 306 -10.63 -1.28 -23.67
C TYR A 306 -11.27 -0.54 -24.84
N ARG A 307 -12.28 -1.11 -25.51
CA ARG A 307 -13.11 -0.40 -26.49
C ARG A 307 -13.88 0.77 -25.84
N LYS A 308 -14.57 0.55 -24.72
CA LYS A 308 -15.29 1.63 -24.01
C LYS A 308 -14.34 2.77 -23.60
N LYS A 309 -13.15 2.43 -23.10
CA LYS A 309 -12.19 3.39 -22.54
C LYS A 309 -11.30 4.08 -23.58
N PHE A 310 -10.85 3.34 -24.58
CA PHE A 310 -9.83 3.77 -25.55
C PHE A 310 -10.31 3.82 -26.99
N GLY A 311 -11.53 3.35 -27.31
CA GLY A 311 -12.04 3.30 -28.69
C GLY A 311 -12.07 4.65 -29.39
N ARG A 312 -12.25 5.75 -28.65
CA ARG A 312 -12.15 7.13 -29.19
C ARG A 312 -10.78 7.48 -29.78
N PHE A 313 -9.74 6.71 -29.45
CA PHE A 313 -8.37 6.88 -29.95
C PHE A 313 -8.05 5.94 -31.12
N GLY A 314 -9.02 5.15 -31.59
CA GLY A 314 -8.89 4.22 -32.71
C GLY A 314 -8.58 2.78 -32.28
N ASP A 315 -8.89 1.84 -33.16
CA ASP A 315 -8.74 0.39 -32.92
C ASP A 315 -7.29 -0.01 -32.67
N ALA A 316 -6.33 0.63 -33.34
CA ALA A 316 -4.90 0.37 -33.12
C ALA A 316 -4.47 0.60 -31.66
N VAL A 317 -5.06 1.59 -30.98
CA VAL A 317 -4.79 1.85 -29.54
C VAL A 317 -5.41 0.75 -28.69
N VAL A 318 -6.60 0.27 -29.03
CA VAL A 318 -7.24 -0.85 -28.33
C VAL A 318 -6.41 -2.12 -28.47
N GLU A 319 -5.96 -2.46 -29.68
CA GLU A 319 -5.11 -3.64 -29.92
C GLU A 319 -3.76 -3.53 -29.19
N SER A 320 -3.14 -2.36 -29.18
CA SER A 320 -1.89 -2.15 -28.42
C SER A 320 -2.09 -2.40 -26.92
N ASN A 321 -3.17 -1.89 -26.33
CA ASN A 321 -3.47 -2.13 -24.91
C ASN A 321 -3.83 -3.61 -24.65
N MET A 322 -4.55 -4.26 -25.57
CA MET A 322 -4.87 -5.69 -25.48
C MET A 322 -3.60 -6.54 -25.52
N LYS A 323 -2.68 -6.25 -26.45
CA LYS A 323 -1.39 -6.94 -26.52
C LYS A 323 -0.58 -6.82 -25.23
N VAL A 324 -0.50 -5.62 -24.65
CA VAL A 324 0.18 -5.39 -23.37
C VAL A 324 -0.44 -6.21 -22.23
N MET A 325 -1.77 -6.33 -22.23
CA MET A 325 -2.52 -7.11 -21.25
C MET A 325 -2.28 -8.62 -21.42
N GLU A 326 -2.32 -9.11 -22.67
CA GLU A 326 -2.03 -10.50 -23.04
C GLU A 326 -0.60 -10.89 -22.70
N ASP A 327 0.37 -10.03 -23.03
CA ASP A 327 1.78 -10.22 -22.68
C ASP A 327 1.97 -10.26 -21.16
N GLY A 328 1.25 -9.41 -20.42
CA GLY A 328 1.19 -9.45 -18.96
C GLY A 328 0.72 -10.79 -18.41
N PHE A 329 -0.32 -11.36 -19.02
CA PHE A 329 -0.89 -12.65 -18.64
C PHE A 329 0.04 -13.83 -19.00
N ARG A 330 0.73 -13.76 -20.14
CA ARG A 330 1.56 -14.85 -20.67
C ARG A 330 3.00 -14.86 -20.16
N ARG A 331 3.60 -13.69 -19.93
CA ARG A 331 5.03 -13.53 -19.62
C ARG A 331 5.31 -13.49 -18.12
N VAL A 332 4.28 -13.56 -17.27
CA VAL A 332 4.47 -13.69 -15.82
C VAL A 332 5.07 -15.06 -15.51
N GLN A 333 6.18 -15.07 -14.76
CA GLN A 333 6.94 -16.29 -14.47
C GLN A 333 7.12 -16.48 -12.98
N GLU A 334 6.76 -17.65 -12.46
CA GLU A 334 6.94 -17.99 -11.05
C GLU A 334 8.41 -18.34 -10.77
N ILE A 335 8.96 -17.79 -9.68
CA ILE A 335 10.29 -18.13 -9.19
C ILE A 335 10.20 -19.43 -8.41
N GLN A 336 11.05 -20.40 -8.75
CA GLN A 336 11.31 -21.55 -7.90
C GLN A 336 12.20 -21.11 -6.74
N TYR A 337 11.85 -21.47 -5.50
CA TYR A 337 12.62 -21.06 -4.33
C TYR A 337 14.07 -21.55 -4.45
N GLY A 338 15.00 -20.60 -4.45
CA GLY A 338 16.43 -20.89 -4.42
C GLY A 338 16.94 -21.12 -3.00
N ASP A 339 18.26 -21.24 -2.89
CA ASP A 339 18.93 -21.30 -1.59
C ASP A 339 18.66 -20.04 -0.77
N LEU A 340 18.37 -20.20 0.53
CA LEU A 340 18.19 -19.08 1.43
C LEU A 340 19.48 -18.29 1.62
N GLU A 341 20.61 -19.00 1.62
CA GLU A 341 21.94 -18.44 1.85
C GLU A 341 22.61 -17.96 0.54
N ALA A 342 21.85 -17.89 -0.56
CA ALA A 342 22.32 -17.32 -1.81
C ALA A 342 22.87 -15.90 -1.60
N PRO A 343 23.83 -15.42 -2.43
CA PRO A 343 24.37 -14.07 -2.29
C PRO A 343 23.27 -13.00 -2.20
N ASP A 344 23.37 -12.09 -1.22
CA ASP A 344 22.42 -10.99 -1.07
C ASP A 344 22.83 -9.82 -1.96
N ARG A 345 22.10 -9.66 -3.07
CA ARG A 345 22.26 -8.57 -4.04
C ARG A 345 21.14 -7.53 -3.92
N SER A 346 20.36 -7.56 -2.84
CA SER A 346 19.19 -6.69 -2.65
C SER A 346 19.52 -5.21 -2.56
N ALA A 347 20.77 -4.83 -2.22
CA ALA A 347 21.18 -3.44 -2.13
C ALA A 347 21.09 -2.70 -3.48
N MET A 348 21.22 -3.43 -4.60
CA MET A 348 21.22 -2.89 -5.97
C MET A 348 22.15 -1.68 -6.16
N ARG A 349 23.27 -1.66 -5.42
CA ARG A 349 24.30 -0.63 -5.47
C ARG A 349 25.61 -1.27 -5.89
N ASN A 350 26.33 -0.59 -6.78
CA ASN A 350 27.70 -0.94 -7.07
C ASN A 350 28.58 -0.63 -5.85
N PRO A 351 29.71 -1.33 -5.68
CA PRO A 351 30.70 -0.97 -4.68
C PRO A 351 31.08 0.51 -4.80
N ALA A 352 31.26 1.18 -3.67
CA ALA A 352 31.74 2.56 -3.68
C ALA A 352 33.10 2.61 -4.40
N ARG A 353 33.20 3.46 -5.41
CA ARG A 353 34.49 3.75 -6.07
C ARG A 353 35.20 4.77 -5.19
N LEU A 354 36.20 4.33 -4.46
CA LEU A 354 37.09 5.21 -3.71
C LEU A 354 38.19 5.75 -4.65
N PRO A 355 38.66 6.99 -4.45
CA PRO A 355 39.86 7.49 -5.11
C PRO A 355 41.05 6.53 -4.88
N ILE A 356 41.89 6.32 -5.90
CA ILE A 356 43.10 5.47 -5.80
C ILE A 356 44.08 6.04 -4.77
N GLU A 357 44.14 7.36 -4.67
CA GLU A 357 44.82 8.10 -3.62
C GLU A 357 43.78 8.99 -2.95
N ALA A 358 43.57 8.82 -1.65
CA ALA A 358 42.72 9.69 -0.85
C ALA A 358 43.59 10.82 -0.28
N PRO A 359 43.75 11.98 -0.95
CA PRO A 359 44.26 13.15 -0.25
C PRO A 359 43.35 13.40 0.96
N ALA A 360 43.92 13.91 2.04
CA ALA A 360 43.14 14.33 3.21
C ALA A 360 42.19 15.45 2.77
N PHE A 361 40.97 15.09 2.36
CA PHE A 361 39.94 16.05 2.06
C PHE A 361 39.62 16.78 3.36
N PRO A 362 39.72 18.12 3.42
CA PRO A 362 39.13 18.84 4.54
C PRO A 362 37.66 18.45 4.61
N PRO A 363 37.07 18.27 5.80
CA PRO A 363 35.66 17.93 5.93
C PRO A 363 34.84 19.05 5.27
N THR A 364 34.45 18.82 4.02
CA THR A 364 33.50 19.68 3.34
C THR A 364 32.13 19.40 3.93
N ALA A 365 31.26 20.41 3.93
CA ALA A 365 29.95 20.32 4.55
C ALA A 365 29.14 19.15 3.96
N GLY A 366 29.14 18.01 4.66
CA GLY A 366 28.09 17.00 4.57
C GLY A 366 28.34 15.72 3.79
N CYS A 367 29.56 15.31 3.42
CA CYS A 367 29.72 14.04 2.68
C CYS A 367 30.73 13.08 3.31
N ASP A 368 30.23 12.06 4.02
CA ASP A 368 30.93 10.77 4.10
C ASP A 368 30.30 9.79 3.09
N LEU A 369 31.14 8.95 2.48
CA LEU A 369 30.78 7.77 1.69
C LEU A 369 30.74 6.49 2.54
N GLY A 370 30.88 6.60 3.87
CA GLY A 370 30.62 5.54 4.84
C GLY A 370 29.13 5.32 5.09
N VAL A 371 28.60 4.22 4.56
CA VAL A 371 27.44 3.46 5.05
C VAL A 371 26.36 4.26 5.81
N GLY A 372 25.43 4.86 5.07
CA GLY A 372 24.10 5.19 5.60
C GLY A 372 24.01 6.40 6.52
N GLY A 373 24.19 7.59 5.96
CA GLY A 373 23.75 8.84 6.57
C GLY A 373 24.78 9.95 6.39
N LEU A 374 24.35 11.13 5.96
CA LEU A 374 25.17 12.33 6.05
C LEU A 374 25.43 12.63 7.54
N GLN A 375 26.44 12.00 8.13
CA GLN A 375 27.06 12.54 9.33
C GLN A 375 27.89 13.74 8.89
N LEU A 376 27.53 14.90 9.42
CA LEU A 376 28.30 16.12 9.28
C LEU A 376 29.70 15.84 9.84
N MET A 377 30.69 15.67 8.97
CA MET A 377 32.11 15.53 9.34
C MET A 377 32.69 16.79 10.02
N VAL A 378 31.89 17.84 10.21
CA VAL A 378 32.28 19.05 10.93
C VAL A 378 31.94 18.86 12.40
N PRO A 379 32.92 18.60 13.29
CA PRO A 379 32.66 18.58 14.73
C PRO A 379 32.04 19.92 15.15
N ALA A 380 31.18 19.87 16.17
CA ALA A 380 30.59 21.09 16.70
C ALA A 380 31.70 22.10 17.07
N PRO A 381 31.57 23.38 16.68
CA PRO A 381 32.53 24.42 17.04
C PRO A 381 32.86 24.39 18.54
N ALA A 382 34.13 24.60 18.88
CA ALA A 382 34.57 24.66 20.27
C ALA A 382 33.76 25.72 21.04
N GLY A 383 33.12 25.32 22.14
CA GLY A 383 32.26 26.18 22.96
C GLY A 383 30.77 26.17 22.60
N GLN A 384 30.35 25.46 21.54
CA GLN A 384 28.92 25.27 21.28
C GLN A 384 28.30 24.38 22.36
N THR A 385 27.27 24.89 23.04
CA THR A 385 26.45 24.13 23.99
C THR A 385 25.67 23.02 23.29
N VAL A 386 25.33 21.96 24.02
CA VAL A 386 24.52 20.85 23.49
C VAL A 386 23.21 21.42 22.95
N ARG A 387 22.93 21.15 21.67
CA ARG A 387 21.69 21.61 21.01
C ARG A 387 20.48 20.98 21.70
N ALA A 388 19.39 21.74 21.80
CA ALA A 388 18.13 21.18 22.31
C ALA A 388 17.71 19.99 21.43
N PRO A 389 17.11 18.92 21.99
CA PRO A 389 16.74 17.73 21.21
C PRO A 389 15.95 18.05 19.94
N VAL A 390 15.02 19.01 19.99
CA VAL A 390 14.20 19.48 18.86
C VAL A 390 15.01 20.05 17.68
N GLN A 391 16.26 20.45 17.91
CA GLN A 391 17.18 20.99 16.90
C GLN A 391 18.12 19.94 16.31
N SER A 392 18.00 18.67 16.73
CA SER A 392 18.88 17.58 16.27
C SER A 392 18.22 16.73 15.19
N LEU A 393 19.01 16.35 14.17
CA LEU A 393 18.58 15.38 13.15
C LEU A 393 18.27 14.02 13.79
N ALA A 394 19.04 13.59 14.79
CA ALA A 394 18.80 12.32 15.48
C ALA A 394 17.41 12.25 16.13
N LYS A 395 16.95 13.35 16.77
CA LYS A 395 15.60 13.41 17.34
C LYS A 395 14.53 13.45 16.25
N PHE A 396 14.74 14.27 15.21
CA PHE A 396 13.82 14.31 14.06
C PHE A 396 13.69 12.93 13.41
N ASP A 397 14.80 12.26 13.14
CA ASP A 397 14.79 10.93 12.54
C ASP A 397 14.15 9.92 13.49
N GLY A 398 14.41 10.00 14.80
CA GLY A 398 13.79 9.14 15.81
C GLY A 398 12.27 9.28 15.95
N GLU A 399 11.71 10.44 15.63
CA GLU A 399 10.26 10.71 15.67
C GLU A 399 9.59 10.53 14.31
N PHE A 400 10.17 11.11 13.25
CA PHE A 400 9.51 11.28 11.96
C PHE A 400 10.04 10.37 10.84
N ARG A 401 11.30 9.90 10.91
CA ARG A 401 11.89 9.03 9.86
C ARG A 401 12.29 7.64 10.32
N ARG A 402 12.00 7.31 11.57
CA ARG A 402 12.20 5.97 12.08
C ARG A 402 11.33 5.01 11.26
N HIS A 403 11.71 3.73 11.24
CA HIS A 403 10.98 2.67 10.54
C HIS A 403 9.54 2.44 11.05
N PHE A 404 8.99 3.37 11.83
CA PHE A 404 7.61 3.42 12.26
C PHE A 404 6.63 3.70 11.12
N GLY A 405 7.08 4.37 10.04
CA GLY A 405 6.20 4.69 8.91
C GLY A 405 4.99 5.50 9.37
N TYR A 406 3.80 4.94 9.21
CA TYR A 406 2.57 5.57 9.70
C TYR A 406 2.50 5.53 11.25
N HIS A 407 3.14 4.59 11.94
CA HIS A 407 3.07 4.37 13.39
C HIS A 407 3.96 5.29 14.25
N GLN A 408 4.06 6.58 13.88
CA GLN A 408 4.87 7.52 14.65
C GLN A 408 4.36 7.71 16.08
N PRO A 409 5.27 7.84 17.06
CA PRO A 409 4.91 8.03 18.46
C PRO A 409 4.29 9.41 18.68
N SER A 410 3.28 9.49 19.55
CA SER A 410 2.70 10.77 19.97
C SER A 410 3.55 11.43 21.06
N GLY A 411 4.64 12.09 20.66
CA GLY A 411 5.52 12.83 21.56
C GLY A 411 5.11 14.29 21.77
N ALA A 412 5.57 14.92 22.86
CA ALA A 412 5.33 16.34 23.13
C ALA A 412 5.85 17.25 21.99
N LEU A 413 6.97 16.89 21.34
CA LEU A 413 7.50 17.66 20.20
C LEU A 413 6.57 17.62 18.98
N ALA A 414 5.96 16.47 18.69
CA ALA A 414 4.96 16.36 17.63
C ALA A 414 3.74 17.25 17.90
N SER A 415 3.34 17.43 19.16
CA SER A 415 2.20 18.28 19.53
C SER A 415 2.44 19.78 19.34
N VAL A 416 3.70 20.25 19.43
CA VAL A 416 4.03 21.68 19.23
C VAL A 416 4.36 22.03 17.77
N GLY A 417 4.47 21.03 16.89
CA GLY A 417 4.70 21.25 15.46
C GLY A 417 6.07 21.83 15.10
N VAL A 418 7.07 21.68 15.98
CA VAL A 418 8.42 22.22 15.77
C VAL A 418 9.34 21.13 15.23
N MET A 419 10.10 21.44 14.17
CA MET A 419 11.07 20.53 13.55
C MET A 419 12.42 21.20 13.31
N ALA A 420 13.50 20.41 13.32
CA ALA A 420 14.83 20.90 12.98
C ALA A 420 14.91 21.40 11.53
N ALA A 421 15.74 22.41 11.27
CA ALA A 421 16.05 22.86 9.92
C ALA A 421 17.00 21.86 9.20
N GLY A 422 16.98 21.85 7.87
CA GLY A 422 17.91 21.05 7.06
C GLY A 422 17.66 19.54 7.09
N THR A 423 16.48 19.10 7.56
CA THR A 423 16.13 17.67 7.64
C THR A 423 16.22 16.96 6.30
N GLY A 424 16.00 17.65 5.17
CA GLY A 424 16.14 17.08 3.82
C GLY A 424 17.52 16.53 3.48
N ALA A 425 18.58 16.92 4.19
CA ALA A 425 19.96 16.54 3.87
C ALA A 425 20.17 15.01 3.86
N THR A 426 19.57 14.28 4.80
CA THR A 426 19.68 12.81 4.90
C THR A 426 18.63 12.06 4.09
N GLN A 427 17.74 12.77 3.38
CA GLN A 427 16.67 12.15 2.60
C GLN A 427 17.13 11.87 1.17
N SER A 428 17.24 10.58 0.84
CA SER A 428 17.50 10.13 -0.52
C SER A 428 16.21 9.90 -1.30
N LYS A 429 16.12 10.51 -2.49
CA LYS A 429 15.12 10.17 -3.52
C LYS A 429 15.69 9.29 -4.64
N TYR A 430 16.87 8.70 -4.44
CA TYR A 430 17.57 7.92 -5.47
C TYR A 430 16.74 6.72 -5.97
N VAL A 431 15.84 6.20 -5.15
CA VAL A 431 14.95 5.09 -5.51
C VAL A 431 13.97 5.45 -6.63
N ALA A 432 13.61 6.73 -6.76
CA ALA A 432 12.65 7.20 -7.77
C ALA A 432 13.30 7.59 -9.11
N ARG A 433 14.63 7.75 -9.15
CA ARG A 433 15.35 8.15 -10.36
C ARG A 433 15.49 6.95 -11.30
N ARG A 434 15.03 7.13 -12.54
CA ARG A 434 15.19 6.15 -13.63
C ARG A 434 16.54 6.28 -14.31
N GLU A 435 16.91 7.52 -14.54
CA GLU A 435 18.16 7.92 -15.17
C GLU A 435 18.92 8.79 -14.18
N THR A 436 20.23 8.57 -14.11
CA THR A 436 21.13 9.38 -13.30
C THR A 436 22.11 10.03 -14.27
N PRO A 437 22.22 11.37 -14.27
CA PRO A 437 23.20 12.02 -15.13
C PRO A 437 24.60 11.52 -14.76
N VAL A 438 25.38 11.18 -15.78
CA VAL A 438 26.78 10.79 -15.61
C VAL A 438 27.62 12.02 -15.83
N TYR A 439 28.40 12.40 -14.82
CA TYR A 439 29.38 13.47 -14.96
C TYR A 439 30.55 12.98 -15.82
N ILE A 440 30.81 13.69 -16.92
CA ILE A 440 31.93 13.43 -17.83
C ILE A 440 32.87 14.63 -17.69
N ALA A 441 33.98 14.44 -16.99
CA ALA A 441 34.87 15.52 -16.58
C ALA A 441 35.49 16.24 -17.80
N GLU A 442 35.78 15.50 -18.85
CA GLU A 442 36.41 15.96 -20.09
C GLU A 442 35.51 16.93 -20.87
N ASN A 443 34.19 16.83 -20.67
CA ASN A 443 33.20 17.67 -21.34
C ASN A 443 32.76 18.87 -20.46
N CYS A 444 33.20 18.93 -19.20
CA CYS A 444 32.75 19.94 -18.25
C CYS A 444 33.44 21.28 -18.48
N THR A 445 32.67 22.32 -18.77
CA THR A 445 33.17 23.71 -18.91
C THR A 445 33.18 24.49 -17.59
N GLN A 446 32.81 23.85 -16.47
CA GLN A 446 32.66 24.48 -15.14
C GLN A 446 31.69 25.66 -15.09
N CYS A 447 30.70 25.71 -16.00
CA CYS A 447 29.73 26.81 -16.07
C CYS A 447 28.72 26.86 -14.91
N MET A 448 28.69 25.83 -14.05
CA MET A 448 27.73 25.66 -12.95
C MET A 448 26.25 25.56 -13.37
N GLU A 449 25.94 25.53 -14.66
CA GLU A 449 24.56 25.43 -15.18
C GLU A 449 23.84 24.15 -14.73
N CYS A 450 24.59 23.10 -14.39
CA CYS A 450 24.03 21.85 -13.88
C CYS A 450 23.54 21.90 -12.43
N ILE A 451 23.89 22.95 -11.66
CA ILE A 451 23.52 23.11 -10.24
C ILE A 451 22.69 24.37 -9.95
N THR A 452 22.64 25.32 -10.87
CA THR A 452 21.69 26.46 -10.90
C THR A 452 20.37 26.03 -11.49
#